data_AF-Q7RLR2-F1
#
_entry.id   AF-Q7RLR2-F1
#
_cell.length_a   1.000
_cell.length_b   1.000
_cell.length_c   1.000
_cell.angle_alpha   90.00
_cell.angle_beta   90.00
_cell.angle_gamma   90.00
#
_symmetry.space_group_name_H-M   'P 1'
#
loop_
_entity.id
_entity.type
_entity.pdbx_description
1 polymer ?
#
loop_
_entity_poly.entity_id
_entity_poly.type
_entity_poly.pdbx_seq_one_letter_code
_entity_poly.pdbx_strand_id
1 'polypeptide(L)'
;HLHNFFFHADFSKKKAEKKAEKNKSDSHNNNDESTSLNDQNKLEKENIMSMENDNSSSSWVYEENKLSINGDQNYKSVIFEDNELEEYGTYLFKSSISKLKEIKNTIKKNIIHFSLIPLYDYLNKYIEQICYIQYDETIHFFDPHENICLLGEVIFSFVEIYYENKNTNLLQELFSNLSEKYFLLINKIKIINKNIILQIQADLNYLINVCIKFKIKNYKFLFLLNLFFSFYFSVIGNNNFDNIDIYTSFQSYVNEKTEKEKFIDLEITCDDISRTTTNMIHIFKDQSSL
;
A
#
# COMPACT_ATOMS: atom_id res chain seq x y z
N HIS A 1 3.79 12.72 23.87
CA HIS A 1 3.10 13.80 23.13
C HIS A 1 2.39 13.34 21.86
N LEU A 2 2.89 12.34 21.12
CA LEU A 2 2.21 11.80 19.94
C LEU A 2 0.87 11.10 20.27
N HIS A 3 0.80 10.36 21.39
CA HIS A 3 -0.43 9.67 21.85
C HIS A 3 -1.65 10.61 22.00
N ASN A 4 -1.47 11.84 22.51
CA ASN A 4 -2.57 12.82 22.63
C ASN A 4 -2.94 13.48 21.29
N PHE A 5 -2.06 13.44 20.29
CA PHE A 5 -2.35 13.95 18.95
C PHE A 5 -3.35 13.06 18.21
N PHE A 6 -3.42 11.76 18.55
CA PHE A 6 -4.29 10.77 17.89
C PHE A 6 -5.76 10.83 18.33
N PHE A 7 -6.08 11.40 19.49
CA PHE A 7 -7.45 11.45 20.01
C PHE A 7 -8.21 12.75 19.68
N HIS A 8 -7.53 13.82 19.27
CA HIS A 8 -8.16 15.15 19.17
C HIS A 8 -7.89 15.96 17.89
N ALA A 9 -7.03 15.50 16.97
CA ALA A 9 -6.66 16.28 15.79
C ALA A 9 -7.20 15.68 14.48
N ASP A 10 -8.24 16.31 13.92
CA ASP A 10 -8.70 16.08 12.54
C ASP A 10 -7.67 16.62 11.53
N PHE A 11 -7.16 15.74 10.67
CA PHE A 11 -6.20 16.05 9.59
C PHE A 11 -6.68 17.15 8.63
N SER A 12 -7.99 17.41 8.56
CA SER A 12 -8.59 18.41 7.67
C SER A 12 -8.30 19.86 8.07
N LYS A 13 -7.98 20.15 9.34
CA LYS A 13 -7.77 21.54 9.80
C LYS A 13 -6.42 22.13 9.37
N LYS A 14 -5.35 21.34 9.31
CA LYS A 14 -4.00 21.84 8.98
C LYS A 14 -3.85 22.37 7.54
N LYS A 15 -4.70 21.89 6.62
CA LYS A 15 -4.72 22.37 5.21
C LYS A 15 -5.56 23.64 5.04
N ALA A 16 -6.52 23.89 5.93
CA ALA A 16 -7.33 25.11 5.95
C ALA A 16 -6.58 26.27 6.63
N GLU A 17 -5.83 26.01 7.71
CA GLU A 17 -5.07 27.03 8.43
C GLU A 17 -3.90 27.60 7.62
N LYS A 18 -3.15 26.76 6.88
CA LYS A 18 -2.11 27.22 5.94
C LYS A 18 -2.63 28.03 4.75
N LYS A 19 -3.92 27.88 4.39
CA LYS A 19 -4.58 28.72 3.36
C LYS A 19 -5.17 30.01 3.96
N ALA A 20 -5.55 30.00 5.24
CA ALA A 20 -6.06 31.18 5.93
C ALA A 20 -4.94 32.15 6.35
N GLU A 21 -3.74 31.67 6.67
CA GLU A 21 -2.58 32.53 6.97
C GLU A 21 -2.01 33.22 5.72
N LYS A 22 -2.12 32.59 4.54
CA LYS A 22 -1.66 33.19 3.28
C LYS A 22 -2.56 34.33 2.77
N ASN A 23 -3.77 34.49 3.33
CA ASN A 23 -4.74 35.52 2.94
C ASN A 23 -4.84 36.66 3.97
N LYS A 24 -3.97 36.70 4.99
CA LYS A 24 -3.99 37.73 6.06
C LYS A 24 -2.76 38.63 6.11
N SER A 25 -1.79 38.49 5.20
CA SER A 25 -0.53 39.26 5.26
C SER A 25 -0.43 40.42 4.25
N ASP A 26 -1.50 40.77 3.52
CA ASP A 26 -1.50 41.93 2.62
C ASP A 26 -2.28 43.11 3.23
N SER A 27 -1.71 43.77 4.24
CA SER A 27 -1.90 45.21 4.43
C SER A 27 -0.87 45.83 5.40
N HIS A 28 -0.13 46.81 4.87
CA HIS A 28 0.60 47.92 5.53
C HIS A 28 2.08 47.78 5.99
N ASN A 29 2.95 48.26 5.08
CA ASN A 29 3.93 49.37 5.18
C ASN A 29 5.18 49.32 6.12
N ASN A 30 6.34 49.21 5.46
CA ASN A 30 7.51 50.12 5.41
C ASN A 30 8.42 50.33 6.64
N ASN A 31 9.69 49.86 6.61
CA ASN A 31 10.90 50.57 6.10
C ASN A 31 12.24 49.86 6.43
N ASP A 32 13.18 49.93 5.48
CA ASP A 32 14.68 49.85 5.51
C ASP A 32 15.38 48.56 6.06
N GLU A 33 16.46 47.98 5.49
CA GLU A 33 17.44 48.34 4.46
C GLU A 33 18.28 47.08 4.05
N SER A 34 18.50 46.84 2.74
CA SER A 34 19.65 46.14 2.07
C SER A 34 19.95 44.64 2.39
N THR A 35 20.36 43.70 1.52
CA THR A 35 21.11 43.69 0.23
C THR A 35 20.84 42.41 -0.60
N SER A 36 20.68 42.60 -1.93
CA SER A 36 21.06 41.79 -3.11
C SER A 36 20.98 40.24 -3.14
N LEU A 37 20.19 39.70 -4.07
CA LEU A 37 20.66 39.16 -5.36
C LEU A 37 19.46 38.81 -6.27
N ASN A 38 19.34 39.56 -7.37
CA ASN A 38 18.56 39.20 -8.55
C ASN A 38 19.31 38.07 -9.29
N ASP A 39 18.58 37.05 -9.78
CA ASP A 39 18.49 36.87 -11.23
C ASP A 39 17.40 35.87 -11.65
N GLN A 40 16.67 36.29 -12.69
CA GLN A 40 15.91 35.51 -13.67
C GLN A 40 14.49 35.01 -13.34
N ASN A 41 13.56 35.95 -13.52
CA ASN A 41 12.22 35.70 -14.06
C ASN A 41 12.26 35.35 -15.56
N LYS A 42 11.24 34.58 -15.98
CA LYS A 42 10.48 34.61 -17.26
C LYS A 42 10.62 33.36 -18.13
N LEU A 43 9.55 32.55 -18.18
CA LEU A 43 8.68 32.36 -19.34
C LEU A 43 7.77 31.16 -19.08
N GLU A 44 6.50 31.40 -18.75
CA GLU A 44 5.41 30.45 -19.05
C GLU A 44 4.08 31.20 -18.87
N LYS A 45 3.69 31.93 -19.91
CA LYS A 45 2.31 32.34 -20.11
C LYS A 45 1.97 32.22 -21.58
N GLU A 46 0.89 31.47 -21.78
CA GLU A 46 -0.09 31.60 -22.87
C GLU A 46 0.38 31.10 -24.24
N ASN A 47 -0.16 29.95 -24.65
CA ASN A 47 -1.19 29.97 -25.69
C ASN A 47 -1.98 28.65 -25.75
N ILE A 48 -3.24 28.76 -25.36
CA ILE A 48 -4.35 27.96 -25.89
C ILE A 48 -4.54 28.43 -27.32
N MET A 49 -4.53 27.54 -28.30
CA MET A 49 -4.93 27.89 -29.66
C MET A 49 -5.87 26.84 -30.24
N SER A 50 -7.02 27.36 -30.64
CA SER A 50 -8.20 26.77 -31.23
C SER A 50 -7.92 26.00 -32.52
N MET A 51 -8.63 24.89 -32.71
CA MET A 51 -8.83 24.28 -34.02
C MET A 51 -9.81 25.14 -34.83
N GLU A 52 -9.31 25.83 -35.85
CA GLU A 52 -10.11 26.26 -36.99
C GLU A 52 -9.48 25.66 -38.27
N ASN A 53 -10.33 25.01 -39.05
CA ASN A 53 -10.03 24.44 -40.36
C ASN A 53 -9.71 25.57 -41.36
N ASP A 54 -8.56 25.49 -42.02
CA ASP A 54 -8.35 26.15 -43.30
C ASP A 54 -7.80 25.15 -44.32
N ASN A 55 -8.66 24.81 -45.29
CA ASN A 55 -8.30 24.21 -46.56
C ASN A 55 -7.42 25.21 -47.32
N SER A 56 -6.12 24.94 -47.45
CA SER A 56 -5.28 25.62 -48.42
C SER A 56 -4.25 24.67 -49.02
N SER A 57 -4.53 24.28 -50.26
CA SER A 57 -3.57 23.72 -51.20
C SER A 57 -2.38 24.68 -51.34
N SER A 58 -1.19 24.25 -50.95
CA SER A 58 0.04 24.84 -51.47
C SER A 58 1.09 23.75 -51.70
N SER A 59 1.35 23.55 -52.99
CA SER A 59 2.51 22.86 -53.54
C SER A 59 3.79 23.52 -53.02
N TRP A 60 4.62 22.76 -52.29
CA TRP A 60 6.00 23.13 -52.01
C TRP A 60 6.90 22.21 -52.83
N VAL A 61 7.41 22.77 -53.92
CA VAL A 61 8.47 22.22 -54.76
C VAL A 61 9.75 22.18 -53.93
N TYR A 62 10.26 20.99 -53.63
CA TYR A 62 11.59 20.84 -53.05
C TYR A 62 12.65 21.05 -54.15
N GLU A 63 13.51 22.05 -53.95
CA GLU A 63 14.71 22.28 -54.76
C GLU A 63 15.73 21.15 -54.54
N GLU A 64 16.11 20.47 -55.62
CA GLU A 64 17.21 19.51 -55.66
C GLU A 64 18.57 20.24 -55.49
N ASN A 65 19.19 20.07 -54.32
CA ASN A 65 20.63 20.32 -54.18
C ASN A 65 21.40 19.13 -54.78
N LYS A 66 21.85 19.28 -56.03
CA LYS A 66 22.86 18.40 -56.65
C LYS A 66 24.20 18.54 -55.94
N LEU A 67 24.52 17.55 -55.10
CA LEU A 67 25.89 17.22 -54.72
C LEU A 67 26.26 15.92 -55.43
N SER A 68 27.04 16.08 -56.50
CA SER A 68 27.64 14.99 -57.27
C SER A 68 28.60 14.18 -56.39
N ILE A 69 28.18 13.01 -55.94
CA ILE A 69 29.07 11.96 -55.45
C ILE A 69 29.04 10.86 -56.50
N ASN A 70 30.09 10.81 -57.34
CA ASN A 70 30.38 9.67 -58.19
C ASN A 70 30.82 8.51 -57.28
N GLY A 71 29.91 7.57 -57.07
CA GLY A 71 30.20 6.28 -56.45
C GLY A 71 28.99 5.38 -56.66
N ASP A 72 29.14 4.36 -57.49
CA ASP A 72 28.19 3.25 -57.64
C ASP A 72 27.93 2.59 -56.28
N GLN A 73 26.95 3.12 -55.58
CA GLN A 73 26.30 2.49 -54.45
C GLN A 73 24.82 2.61 -54.78
N ASN A 74 24.28 1.50 -55.29
CA ASN A 74 22.87 1.31 -55.51
C ASN A 74 22.17 1.27 -54.14
N TYR A 75 22.06 2.43 -53.49
CA TYR A 75 21.14 2.61 -52.39
C TYR A 75 19.75 2.53 -53.01
N LYS A 76 19.18 1.32 -53.04
CA LYS A 76 17.73 1.18 -53.06
C LYS A 76 17.24 1.91 -51.82
N SER A 77 16.91 3.19 -51.96
CA SER A 77 16.02 3.86 -51.03
C SER A 77 14.75 3.03 -51.08
N VAL A 78 14.51 2.25 -50.04
CA VAL A 78 13.21 1.62 -49.84
C VAL A 78 12.27 2.80 -49.63
N ILE A 79 11.61 3.22 -50.71
CA ILE A 79 10.54 4.20 -50.66
C ILE A 79 9.40 3.42 -50.01
N PHE A 80 9.29 3.55 -48.69
CA PHE A 80 8.10 3.10 -47.99
C PHE A 80 6.94 3.95 -48.50
N GLU A 81 5.84 3.31 -48.87
CA GLU A 81 4.60 4.04 -49.07
C GLU A 81 4.24 4.73 -47.75
N ASP A 82 3.69 5.95 -47.79
CA ASP A 82 3.39 6.74 -46.58
C ASP A 82 2.55 5.95 -45.55
N ASN A 83 1.68 5.05 -46.03
CA ASN A 83 0.90 4.12 -45.20
C ASN A 83 1.76 3.08 -44.45
N GLU A 84 2.80 2.52 -45.09
CA GLU A 84 3.71 1.55 -44.45
C GLU A 84 4.61 2.24 -43.42
N LEU A 85 5.01 3.49 -43.68
CA LEU A 85 5.80 4.30 -42.75
C LEU A 85 4.99 4.68 -41.50
N GLU A 86 3.71 5.03 -41.67
CA GLU A 86 2.78 5.32 -40.58
C GLU A 86 2.51 4.06 -39.71
N GLU A 87 2.38 2.89 -40.35
CA GLU A 87 2.23 1.61 -39.65
C GLU A 87 3.50 1.24 -38.86
N TYR A 88 4.68 1.44 -39.44
CA TYR A 88 5.97 1.23 -38.76
C TYR A 88 6.17 2.20 -37.57
N GLY A 89 5.82 3.47 -37.75
CA GLY A 89 5.85 4.47 -36.69
C GLY A 89 4.92 4.10 -35.53
N THR A 90 3.71 3.64 -35.85
CA THR A 90 2.74 3.13 -34.87
C THR A 90 3.27 1.91 -34.12
N TYR A 91 3.92 0.99 -34.83
CA TYR A 91 4.55 -0.19 -34.23
C TYR A 91 5.68 0.20 -33.25
N LEU A 92 6.59 1.08 -33.66
CA LEU A 92 7.68 1.56 -32.82
C LEU A 92 7.18 2.28 -31.56
N PHE A 93 6.13 3.09 -31.70
CA PHE A 93 5.49 3.77 -30.57
C PHE A 93 4.84 2.77 -29.60
N LYS A 94 4.09 1.79 -30.12
CA LYS A 94 3.49 0.70 -29.30
C LYS A 94 4.58 -0.09 -28.56
N SER A 95 5.68 -0.43 -29.23
CA SER A 95 6.82 -1.13 -28.64
C SER A 95 7.47 -0.30 -27.52
N SER A 96 7.69 0.99 -27.77
CA SER A 96 8.26 1.92 -26.78
C SER A 96 7.36 2.06 -25.54
N ILE A 97 6.04 2.20 -25.73
CA ILE A 97 5.06 2.20 -24.61
C ILE A 97 5.10 0.90 -23.84
N SER A 98 5.20 -0.24 -24.53
CA SER A 98 5.29 -1.55 -23.88
C SER A 98 6.52 -1.63 -22.97
N LYS A 99 7.69 -1.18 -23.46
CA LYS A 99 8.92 -1.15 -22.65
C LYS A 99 8.83 -0.18 -21.48
N LEU A 100 8.22 0.99 -21.66
CA LEU A 100 7.97 1.93 -20.57
C LEU A 100 7.03 1.35 -19.50
N LYS A 101 6.02 0.58 -19.88
CA LYS A 101 5.14 -0.14 -18.93
C LYS A 101 5.92 -1.20 -18.13
N GLU A 102 6.82 -1.93 -18.78
CA GLU A 102 7.70 -2.90 -18.10
C GLU A 102 8.59 -2.21 -17.06
N ILE A 103 9.27 -1.12 -17.45
CA ILE A 103 10.11 -0.33 -16.54
C ILE A 103 9.29 0.21 -15.37
N LYS A 104 8.11 0.77 -15.63
CA LYS A 104 7.19 1.26 -14.60
C LYS A 104 6.81 0.15 -13.61
N ASN A 105 6.51 -1.05 -14.10
CA ASN A 105 6.16 -2.19 -13.25
C ASN A 105 7.35 -2.66 -12.40
N THR A 106 8.55 -2.69 -12.96
CA THR A 106 9.78 -3.01 -12.21
C THR A 106 10.04 -1.99 -11.11
N ILE A 107 9.91 -0.69 -11.39
CA ILE A 107 10.06 0.37 -10.38
C ILE A 107 9.04 0.19 -9.25
N LYS A 108 7.77 -0.09 -9.58
CA LYS A 108 6.73 -0.34 -8.56
C LYS A 108 7.09 -1.52 -7.65
N LYS A 109 7.52 -2.64 -8.22
CA LYS A 109 7.97 -3.81 -7.44
C LYS A 109 9.13 -3.47 -6.51
N ASN A 110 10.09 -2.69 -6.99
CA ASN A 110 11.23 -2.26 -6.17
C ASN A 110 10.79 -1.35 -5.03
N ILE A 111 9.89 -0.40 -5.27
CA ILE A 111 9.32 0.48 -4.23
C ILE A 111 8.66 -0.35 -3.12
N ILE A 112 7.84 -1.34 -3.48
CA ILE A 112 7.22 -2.25 -2.51
C ILE A 112 8.29 -3.04 -1.76
N HIS A 113 9.24 -3.65 -2.47
CA HIS A 113 10.31 -4.43 -1.86
C HIS A 113 11.10 -3.63 -0.81
N PHE A 114 11.57 -2.43 -1.17
CA PHE A 114 12.33 -1.58 -0.24
C PHE A 114 11.48 -1.09 0.93
N SER A 115 10.19 -0.85 0.72
CA SER A 115 9.28 -0.45 1.81
C SER A 115 9.01 -1.58 2.80
N LEU A 116 9.02 -2.84 2.33
CA LEU A 116 8.81 -4.01 3.19
C LEU A 116 10.00 -4.31 4.10
N ILE A 117 11.22 -3.91 3.73
CA ILE A 117 12.44 -4.20 4.52
C ILE A 117 12.31 -3.73 5.98
N PRO A 118 12.06 -2.44 6.29
CA PRO A 118 11.94 -2.00 7.68
C PRO A 118 10.73 -2.62 8.38
N LEU A 119 9.62 -2.83 7.69
CA LEU A 119 8.42 -3.44 8.26
C LEU A 119 8.68 -4.90 8.67
N TYR A 120 9.40 -5.66 7.85
CA TYR A 120 9.73 -7.04 8.14
C TYR A 120 10.77 -7.15 9.25
N ASP A 121 11.68 -6.19 9.38
CA ASP A 121 12.63 -6.15 10.50
C ASP A 121 11.90 -6.04 11.86
N TYR A 122 10.99 -5.07 12.01
CA TYR A 122 10.16 -4.95 13.22
C TYR A 122 9.29 -6.17 13.46
N LEU A 123 8.73 -6.73 12.40
CA LEU A 123 7.88 -7.91 12.52
C LEU A 123 8.65 -9.16 12.95
N ASN A 124 9.88 -9.37 12.46
CA ASN A 124 10.72 -10.48 12.90
C ASN A 124 11.12 -10.31 14.37
N LYS A 125 11.54 -9.10 14.78
CA LYS A 125 11.87 -8.78 16.18
C LYS A 125 10.69 -9.00 17.12
N TYR A 126 9.49 -8.61 16.69
CA TYR A 126 8.25 -8.87 17.40
C TYR A 126 8.05 -10.37 17.64
N ILE A 127 8.14 -11.20 16.58
CA ILE A 127 7.93 -12.64 16.67
C ILE A 127 8.95 -13.30 17.60
N GLU A 128 10.22 -12.93 17.50
CA GLU A 128 11.27 -13.41 18.39
C GLU A 128 10.93 -13.13 19.86
N GLN A 129 10.43 -11.93 20.17
CA GLN A 129 10.15 -11.52 21.55
C GLN A 129 8.90 -12.18 22.13
N ILE A 130 7.79 -12.24 21.38
CA ILE A 130 6.55 -12.84 21.90
C ILE A 130 6.68 -14.34 22.20
N CYS A 131 7.60 -15.04 21.53
CA CYS A 131 7.84 -16.46 21.78
C CYS A 131 8.39 -16.74 23.19
N TYR A 132 8.90 -15.73 23.89
CA TYR A 132 9.38 -15.85 25.26
C TYR A 132 8.33 -15.49 26.33
N ILE A 133 7.12 -15.08 25.93
CA ILE A 133 6.04 -14.76 26.89
C ILE A 133 5.66 -16.03 27.64
N GLN A 134 5.82 -16.00 28.95
CA GLN A 134 5.47 -17.11 29.82
C GLN A 134 3.96 -17.17 30.06
N TYR A 135 3.47 -18.37 30.35
CA TYR A 135 2.10 -18.57 30.79
C TYR A 135 1.92 -18.00 32.19
N ASP A 136 0.89 -17.17 32.35
CA ASP A 136 0.46 -16.60 33.61
C ASP A 136 -1.07 -16.43 33.56
N GLU A 137 -1.77 -17.14 34.44
CA GLU A 137 -3.24 -17.16 34.50
C GLU A 137 -3.86 -15.82 34.89
N THR A 138 -3.09 -14.99 35.59
CA THR A 138 -3.56 -13.70 36.10
C THR A 138 -3.64 -12.63 35.02
N ILE A 139 -2.97 -12.86 33.88
CA ILE A 139 -2.96 -11.92 32.77
C ILE A 139 -4.20 -12.17 31.89
N HIS A 140 -5.02 -11.13 31.78
CA HIS A 140 -6.25 -11.15 30.97
C HIS A 140 -6.19 -10.27 29.73
N PHE A 141 -5.30 -9.29 29.69
CA PHE A 141 -5.11 -8.39 28.56
C PHE A 141 -3.65 -7.96 28.45
N PHE A 142 -3.27 -7.56 27.24
CA PHE A 142 -1.98 -6.96 26.93
C PHE A 142 -2.18 -5.64 26.22
N ASP A 143 -1.24 -4.71 26.45
CA ASP A 143 -1.05 -3.57 25.56
C ASP A 143 -0.33 -4.01 24.27
N PRO A 144 -0.46 -3.25 23.17
CA PRO A 144 0.27 -3.56 21.95
C PRO A 144 1.79 -3.56 22.18
N HIS A 145 2.46 -4.56 21.63
CA HIS A 145 3.90 -4.75 21.76
C HIS A 145 4.65 -3.58 21.13
N GLU A 146 5.77 -3.15 21.74
CA GLU A 146 6.57 -2.01 21.27
C GLU A 146 6.95 -2.11 19.78
N ASN A 147 7.49 -3.24 19.32
CA ASN A 147 7.78 -3.48 17.90
C ASN A 147 6.56 -3.35 16.97
N ILE A 148 5.34 -3.65 17.44
CA ILE A 148 4.11 -3.45 16.66
C ILE A 148 3.72 -1.97 16.62
N CYS A 149 3.91 -1.24 17.71
CA CYS A 149 3.75 0.21 17.74
C CYS A 149 4.74 0.90 16.78
N LEU A 150 6.02 0.52 16.82
CA LEU A 150 7.06 1.02 15.90
C LEU A 150 6.75 0.68 14.44
N LEU A 151 6.26 -0.52 14.18
CA LEU A 151 5.78 -0.91 12.86
C LEU A 151 4.60 -0.02 12.40
N GLY A 152 3.70 0.36 13.32
CA GLY A 152 2.64 1.34 13.08
C GLY A 152 3.15 2.73 12.70
N GLU A 153 4.24 3.20 13.32
CA GLU A 153 4.88 4.50 12.98
C GLU A 153 5.54 4.48 11.59
N VAL A 154 6.18 3.36 11.23
CA VAL A 154 6.75 3.18 9.89
C VAL A 154 5.65 3.12 8.83
N ILE A 155 4.56 2.40 9.11
CA ILE A 155 3.35 2.40 8.29
C ILE A 155 2.87 3.83 8.06
N PHE A 156 2.77 4.63 9.11
CA PHE A 156 2.31 6.01 9.01
C PHE A 156 3.18 6.83 8.05
N SER A 157 4.49 6.66 8.14
CA SER A 157 5.44 7.33 7.24
C SER A 157 5.20 6.92 5.76
N PHE A 158 4.97 5.64 5.48
CA PHE A 158 4.65 5.18 4.12
C PHE A 158 3.28 5.64 3.63
N VAL A 159 2.29 5.68 4.52
CA VAL A 159 0.97 6.23 4.24
C VAL A 159 1.10 7.68 3.77
N GLU A 160 1.84 8.51 4.50
CA GLU A 160 2.10 9.91 4.13
C GLU A 160 2.76 10.00 2.73
N ILE A 161 3.87 9.29 2.52
CA ILE A 161 4.61 9.26 1.24
C ILE A 161 3.70 8.83 0.08
N TYR A 162 2.91 7.76 0.23
CA TYR A 162 2.08 7.26 -0.86
C TYR A 162 0.86 8.12 -1.14
N TYR A 163 0.24 8.73 -0.12
CA TYR A 163 -0.87 9.65 -0.31
C TYR A 163 -0.43 10.94 -0.99
N GLU A 164 0.72 11.51 -0.60
CA GLU A 164 1.28 12.71 -1.25
C GLU A 164 1.52 12.48 -2.74
N ASN A 165 1.98 11.28 -3.10
CA ASN A 165 2.27 10.90 -4.48
C ASN A 165 1.07 10.28 -5.23
N LYS A 166 -0.14 10.29 -4.66
CA LYS A 166 -1.37 9.69 -5.24
C LYS A 166 -1.23 8.21 -5.63
N ASN A 167 -0.39 7.46 -4.93
CA ASN A 167 -0.07 6.06 -5.20
C ASN A 167 -0.77 5.10 -4.22
N THR A 168 -2.07 5.27 -4.02
CA THR A 168 -2.85 4.44 -3.08
C THR A 168 -2.80 2.95 -3.40
N ASN A 169 -2.68 2.57 -4.68
CA ASN A 169 -2.55 1.17 -5.09
C ASN A 169 -1.27 0.52 -4.53
N LEU A 170 -0.16 1.26 -4.43
CA LEU A 170 1.08 0.75 -3.84
C LEU A 170 0.93 0.54 -2.33
N LEU A 171 0.19 1.41 -1.64
CA LEU A 171 -0.14 1.22 -0.23
C LEU A 171 -0.95 -0.07 -0.02
N GLN A 172 -1.94 -0.34 -0.88
CA GLN A 172 -2.71 -1.58 -0.82
C GLN A 172 -1.85 -2.82 -1.10
N GLU A 173 -0.93 -2.75 -2.06
CA GLU A 173 0.00 -3.83 -2.36
C GLU A 173 0.99 -4.08 -1.21
N LEU A 174 1.48 -3.01 -0.58
CA LEU A 174 2.36 -3.09 0.59
C LEU A 174 1.68 -3.86 1.73
N PHE A 175 0.42 -3.52 2.04
CA PHE A 175 -0.34 -4.17 3.11
C PHE A 175 -0.76 -5.59 2.80
N SER A 176 -1.02 -5.91 1.52
CA SER A 176 -1.23 -7.29 1.10
C SER A 176 0.00 -8.15 1.45
N ASN A 177 1.20 -7.69 1.10
CA ASN A 177 2.44 -8.39 1.42
C ASN A 177 2.72 -8.43 2.94
N LEU A 178 2.48 -7.34 3.65
CA LEU A 178 2.69 -7.27 5.10
C LEU A 178 1.77 -8.21 5.87
N SER A 179 0.47 -8.21 5.54
CA SER A 179 -0.52 -9.09 6.19
C SER A 179 -0.23 -10.56 5.95
N GLU A 180 0.17 -10.90 4.72
CA GLU A 180 0.61 -12.24 4.33
C GLU A 180 1.85 -12.67 5.11
N LYS A 181 2.87 -11.79 5.23
CA LYS A 181 4.07 -12.09 6.01
C LYS A 181 3.76 -12.28 7.50
N TYR A 182 2.91 -11.44 8.08
CA TYR A 182 2.47 -11.56 9.47
C TYR A 182 1.83 -12.91 9.72
N PHE A 183 0.85 -13.26 8.89
CA PHE A 183 0.15 -14.54 8.97
C PHE A 183 1.11 -15.74 8.91
N LEU A 184 2.05 -15.73 7.95
CA LEU A 184 3.04 -16.79 7.80
C LEU A 184 4.00 -16.90 8.98
N LEU A 185 4.35 -15.79 9.64
CA LEU A 185 5.23 -15.81 10.81
C LEU A 185 4.51 -16.37 12.05
N ILE A 186 3.27 -15.96 12.28
CA ILE A 186 2.46 -16.51 13.38
C ILE A 186 2.28 -18.01 13.22
N ASN A 187 2.00 -18.49 12.00
CA ASN A 187 1.88 -19.92 11.70
C ASN A 187 3.14 -20.74 12.00
N LYS A 188 4.31 -20.11 12.09
CA LYS A 188 5.58 -20.79 12.40
C LYS A 188 5.84 -20.94 13.90
N ILE A 189 5.07 -20.28 14.76
CA ILE A 189 5.24 -20.36 16.21
C ILE A 189 4.72 -21.74 16.64
N LYS A 190 5.63 -22.63 17.03
CA LYS A 190 5.31 -24.02 17.36
C LYS A 190 4.67 -24.18 18.73
N ILE A 191 5.09 -23.38 19.71
CA ILE A 191 4.59 -23.48 21.09
C ILE A 191 3.83 -22.19 21.36
N ILE A 192 2.50 -22.30 21.39
CA ILE A 192 1.61 -21.18 21.62
C ILE A 192 0.88 -21.43 22.95
N ASN A 193 1.10 -20.54 23.92
CA ASN A 193 0.33 -20.50 25.15
C ASN A 193 -0.75 -19.41 25.08
N LYS A 194 -1.68 -19.44 26.04
CA LYS A 194 -2.78 -18.47 26.15
C LYS A 194 -2.31 -17.01 26.10
N ASN A 195 -1.23 -16.67 26.80
CA ASN A 195 -0.75 -15.30 26.92
C ASN A 195 -0.14 -14.79 25.61
N ILE A 196 0.54 -15.67 24.86
CA ILE A 196 1.00 -15.39 23.48
C ILE A 196 -0.19 -15.07 22.58
N ILE A 197 -1.28 -15.85 22.67
CA ILE A 197 -2.50 -15.60 21.88
C ILE A 197 -3.11 -14.23 22.24
N LEU A 198 -3.22 -13.93 23.54
CA LEU A 198 -3.76 -12.64 24.01
C LEU A 198 -2.90 -11.46 23.53
N GLN A 199 -1.57 -11.58 23.57
CA GLN A 199 -0.67 -10.56 23.02
C GLN A 199 -0.91 -10.37 21.51
N ILE A 200 -0.91 -11.47 20.74
CA ILE A 200 -1.15 -11.40 19.28
C ILE A 200 -2.51 -10.76 18.98
N GLN A 201 -3.56 -11.04 19.76
CA GLN A 201 -4.87 -10.39 19.58
C GLN A 201 -4.81 -8.89 19.85
N ALA A 202 -4.15 -8.44 20.92
CA ALA A 202 -3.97 -7.02 21.20
C ALA A 202 -3.25 -6.30 20.04
N ASP A 203 -2.21 -6.93 19.50
CA ASP A 203 -1.42 -6.44 18.39
C ASP A 203 -2.19 -6.41 17.06
N LEU A 204 -2.96 -7.46 16.76
CA LEU A 204 -3.83 -7.51 15.59
C LEU A 204 -4.91 -6.43 15.66
N ASN A 205 -5.54 -6.24 16.81
CA ASN A 205 -6.53 -5.17 17.00
C ASN A 205 -5.92 -3.79 16.76
N TYR A 206 -4.71 -3.53 17.25
CA TYR A 206 -3.99 -2.30 16.97
C TYR A 206 -3.76 -2.10 15.46
N LEU A 207 -3.22 -3.11 14.77
CA LEU A 207 -2.94 -3.04 13.34
C LEU A 207 -4.20 -2.91 12.47
N ILE A 208 -5.28 -3.59 12.85
CA ILE A 208 -6.59 -3.47 12.18
C ILE A 208 -7.12 -2.03 12.33
N ASN A 209 -7.03 -1.45 13.53
CA ASN A 209 -7.43 -0.06 13.76
C ASN A 209 -6.61 0.93 12.92
N VAL A 210 -5.29 0.68 12.78
CA VAL A 210 -4.43 1.44 11.86
C VAL A 210 -4.93 1.31 10.42
N CYS A 211 -5.24 0.10 9.95
CA CYS A 211 -5.76 -0.14 8.60
C CYS A 211 -7.09 0.60 8.35
N ILE A 212 -8.03 0.50 9.28
CA ILE A 212 -9.34 1.17 9.21
C ILE A 212 -9.16 2.69 9.14
N LYS A 213 -8.34 3.26 10.03
CA LYS A 213 -8.07 4.71 10.08
C LYS A 213 -7.53 5.24 8.76
N PHE A 214 -6.65 4.48 8.10
CA PHE A 214 -6.03 4.86 6.83
C PHE A 214 -6.76 4.30 5.60
N LYS A 215 -7.97 3.75 5.75
CA LYS A 215 -8.78 3.19 4.64
C LYS A 215 -8.01 2.17 3.78
N ILE A 216 -7.14 1.40 4.43
CA ILE A 216 -6.43 0.29 3.82
C ILE A 216 -7.40 -0.88 3.74
N LYS A 217 -7.49 -1.56 2.59
CA LYS A 217 -8.44 -2.66 2.37
C LYS A 217 -7.77 -4.03 2.40
N ASN A 218 -6.50 -4.11 2.01
CA ASN A 218 -5.76 -5.37 1.91
C ASN A 218 -5.19 -5.85 3.26
N TYR A 219 -6.05 -6.00 4.28
CA TYR A 219 -5.68 -6.50 5.61
C TYR A 219 -6.50 -7.71 6.07
N LYS A 220 -7.20 -8.38 5.13
CA LYS A 220 -8.13 -9.46 5.44
C LYS A 220 -7.55 -10.60 6.26
N PHE A 221 -6.28 -10.96 6.04
CA PHE A 221 -5.64 -12.04 6.81
C PHE A 221 -5.33 -11.65 8.25
N LEU A 222 -5.09 -10.36 8.54
CA LEU A 222 -4.97 -9.88 9.92
C LEU A 222 -6.33 -9.99 10.64
N PHE A 223 -7.39 -9.60 9.94
CA PHE A 223 -8.76 -9.69 10.46
C PHE A 223 -9.20 -11.15 10.71
N LEU A 224 -9.00 -12.03 9.73
CA LEU A 224 -9.32 -13.46 9.87
C LEU A 224 -8.53 -14.12 11.01
N LEU A 225 -7.26 -13.76 11.18
CA LEU A 225 -6.44 -14.27 12.28
C LEU A 225 -6.99 -13.80 13.64
N ASN A 226 -7.41 -12.55 13.75
CA ASN A 226 -8.02 -12.01 14.97
C ASN A 226 -9.34 -12.72 15.31
N LEU A 227 -10.17 -12.99 14.30
CA LEU A 227 -11.39 -13.78 14.47
C LEU A 227 -11.08 -15.22 14.87
N PHE A 228 -10.04 -15.84 14.30
CA PHE A 228 -9.65 -17.21 14.63
C PHE A 228 -9.25 -17.35 16.10
N PHE A 229 -8.46 -16.41 16.62
CA PHE A 229 -8.10 -16.40 18.05
C PHE A 229 -9.28 -16.11 18.97
N SER A 230 -10.21 -15.26 18.53
CA SER A 230 -11.45 -15.01 19.28
C SER A 230 -12.34 -16.25 19.32
N PHE A 231 -12.42 -16.97 18.20
CA PHE A 231 -13.09 -18.26 18.10
C PHE A 231 -12.44 -19.31 18.99
N TYR A 232 -11.10 -19.39 19.02
CA TYR A 232 -10.35 -20.27 19.91
C TYR A 232 -10.76 -20.11 21.38
N PHE A 233 -10.81 -18.87 21.89
CA PHE A 233 -11.25 -18.64 23.27
C PHE A 233 -12.72 -18.98 23.50
N SER A 234 -13.58 -18.74 22.51
CA SER A 234 -15.00 -19.14 22.56
C SER A 234 -15.16 -20.67 22.64
N VAL A 235 -14.32 -21.43 21.94
CA VAL A 235 -14.36 -22.89 21.95
C VAL A 235 -13.82 -23.46 23.27
N ILE A 236 -12.66 -22.98 23.73
CA ILE A 236 -12.06 -23.46 24.99
C ILE A 236 -12.93 -23.12 26.18
N GLY A 237 -13.50 -21.91 26.25
CA GLY A 237 -14.40 -21.52 27.35
C GLY A 237 -15.66 -22.38 27.47
N ASN A 238 -16.04 -23.09 26.39
CA ASN A 238 -17.22 -23.95 26.34
C ASN A 238 -16.91 -25.46 26.52
N ASN A 239 -15.66 -25.85 26.78
CA ASN A 239 -15.23 -27.24 27.02
C ASN A 239 -15.60 -28.27 25.92
N ASN A 240 -15.85 -27.84 24.68
CA ASN A 240 -16.32 -28.70 23.58
C ASN A 240 -15.20 -29.20 22.64
N PHE A 241 -13.98 -29.34 23.14
CA PHE A 241 -12.79 -29.50 22.30
C PHE A 241 -12.76 -30.80 21.47
N ASP A 242 -13.18 -31.93 22.04
CA ASP A 242 -12.90 -33.26 21.47
C ASP A 242 -13.76 -33.65 20.25
N ASN A 243 -14.87 -32.94 19.98
CA ASN A 243 -15.82 -33.29 18.91
C ASN A 243 -16.16 -32.13 17.97
N ILE A 244 -15.46 -31.00 18.05
CA ILE A 244 -15.74 -29.84 17.19
C ILE A 244 -15.07 -30.00 15.83
N ASP A 245 -15.88 -29.95 14.77
CA ASP A 245 -15.39 -29.61 13.44
C ASP A 245 -14.99 -28.13 13.44
N ILE A 246 -13.69 -27.89 13.62
CA ILE A 246 -13.09 -26.55 13.71
C ILE A 246 -13.38 -25.75 12.45
N TYR A 247 -13.34 -26.38 11.26
CA TYR A 247 -13.55 -25.66 10.01
C TYR A 247 -14.99 -25.15 9.90
N THR A 248 -15.97 -26.03 10.04
CA THR A 248 -17.38 -25.65 9.93
C THR A 248 -17.78 -24.65 11.03
N SER A 249 -17.29 -24.87 12.25
CA SER A 249 -17.58 -23.98 13.39
C SER A 249 -16.96 -22.59 13.22
N PHE A 250 -15.72 -22.52 12.74
CA PHE A 250 -15.07 -21.25 12.46
C PHE A 250 -15.75 -20.52 11.29
N GLN A 251 -16.16 -21.24 10.25
CA GLN A 251 -16.91 -20.66 9.13
C GLN A 251 -18.22 -20.03 9.62
N SER A 252 -18.99 -20.74 10.45
CA SER A 252 -20.20 -20.19 11.07
C SER A 252 -19.90 -18.96 11.93
N TYR A 253 -18.82 -19.00 12.72
CA TYR A 253 -18.41 -17.86 13.56
C TYR A 253 -18.04 -16.62 12.74
N VAL A 254 -17.29 -16.79 11.64
CA VAL A 254 -16.93 -15.69 10.73
C VAL A 254 -18.18 -15.08 10.10
N ASN A 255 -19.09 -15.90 9.58
CA ASN A 255 -20.34 -15.43 8.95
C ASN A 255 -21.22 -14.63 9.93
N GLU A 256 -21.36 -15.10 11.18
CA GLU A 256 -22.13 -14.38 12.19
C GLU A 256 -21.49 -13.01 12.52
N LYS A 257 -20.16 -12.95 12.58
CA LYS A 257 -19.44 -11.71 12.91
C LYS A 257 -19.45 -10.71 11.76
N THR A 258 -19.27 -11.15 10.51
CA THR A 258 -19.33 -10.27 9.35
C THR A 258 -20.72 -9.68 9.12
N GLU A 259 -21.79 -10.43 9.41
CA GLU A 259 -23.18 -9.91 9.35
C GLU A 259 -23.44 -8.82 10.39
N LYS A 260 -22.86 -8.96 11.59
CA LYS A 260 -22.98 -7.97 12.68
C LYS A 260 -22.11 -6.73 12.43
N GLU A 261 -20.92 -6.93 11.86
CA GLU A 261 -19.93 -5.90 11.59
C GLU A 261 -20.06 -5.33 10.17
N LYS A 262 -21.26 -4.85 9.81
CA LYS A 262 -21.64 -4.27 8.48
C LYS A 262 -20.70 -3.17 7.92
N PHE A 263 -19.67 -2.77 8.65
CA PHE A 263 -18.71 -1.73 8.29
C PHE A 263 -17.42 -2.27 7.64
N ILE A 264 -17.23 -3.59 7.58
CA ILE A 264 -16.01 -4.20 7.07
C ILE A 264 -16.23 -4.70 5.63
N ASP A 265 -15.85 -3.85 4.67
CA ASP A 265 -15.82 -4.16 3.23
C ASP A 265 -14.60 -5.04 2.89
N LEU A 266 -14.54 -6.23 3.48
CA LEU A 266 -13.56 -7.26 3.17
C LEU A 266 -14.27 -8.42 2.46
N GLU A 267 -13.92 -8.68 1.20
CA GLU A 267 -14.39 -9.85 0.46
C GLU A 267 -13.70 -11.11 1.02
N ILE A 268 -14.29 -11.69 2.08
CA ILE A 268 -13.84 -12.94 2.70
C ILE A 268 -14.46 -14.12 1.95
N THR A 269 -13.62 -15.00 1.41
CA THR A 269 -14.05 -16.19 0.68
C THR A 269 -13.95 -17.45 1.54
N CYS A 270 -14.62 -18.53 1.13
CA CYS A 270 -14.47 -19.85 1.76
C CYS A 270 -13.01 -20.34 1.71
N ASP A 271 -12.26 -20.02 0.65
CA ASP A 271 -10.85 -20.36 0.52
C ASP A 271 -10.00 -19.63 1.57
N ASP A 272 -10.30 -18.37 1.86
CA ASP A 272 -9.61 -17.61 2.91
C ASP A 272 -9.85 -18.22 4.30
N ILE A 273 -11.08 -18.64 4.58
CA ILE A 273 -11.46 -19.33 5.83
C ILE A 273 -10.74 -20.67 5.92
N SER A 274 -10.80 -21.49 4.87
CA SER A 274 -10.14 -22.79 4.79
C SER A 274 -8.63 -22.68 5.00
N ARG A 275 -8.01 -21.71 4.35
CA ARG A 275 -6.59 -21.39 4.51
C ARG A 275 -6.26 -20.98 5.93
N THR A 276 -7.07 -20.12 6.54
CA THR A 276 -6.86 -19.67 7.93
C THR A 276 -6.95 -20.85 8.89
N THR A 277 -8.00 -21.64 8.80
CA THR A 277 -8.21 -22.83 9.63
C THR A 277 -7.08 -23.83 9.48
N THR A 278 -6.73 -24.21 8.25
CA THR A 278 -5.71 -25.24 7.98
C THR A 278 -4.36 -24.87 8.57
N ASN A 279 -3.97 -23.59 8.47
CA ASN A 279 -2.71 -23.13 9.01
C ASN A 279 -2.77 -23.03 10.54
N MET A 280 -3.85 -22.49 11.11
CA MET A 280 -3.91 -22.18 12.54
C MET A 280 -4.43 -23.34 13.42
N ILE A 281 -4.84 -24.47 12.83
CA ILE A 281 -5.38 -25.62 13.59
C ILE A 281 -4.40 -26.21 14.61
N HIS A 282 -3.09 -26.03 14.43
CA HIS A 282 -2.08 -26.51 15.36
C HIS A 282 -2.22 -25.88 16.76
N ILE A 283 -2.75 -24.65 16.86
CA ILE A 283 -3.02 -23.95 18.12
C ILE A 283 -3.98 -24.74 19.02
N PHE A 284 -4.88 -25.53 18.45
CA PHE A 284 -5.76 -26.40 19.20
C PHE A 284 -5.02 -27.65 19.72
N LYS A 285 -4.09 -28.22 18.93
CA LYS A 285 -3.49 -29.55 19.19
C LYS A 285 -2.54 -29.59 20.39
N ASP A 286 -1.81 -28.52 20.67
CA ASP A 286 -0.77 -28.52 21.72
C ASP A 286 -1.31 -28.41 23.16
N GLN A 287 -2.62 -28.24 23.33
CA GLN A 287 -3.29 -28.24 24.64
C GLN A 287 -3.48 -29.66 25.21
N SER A 288 -3.36 -30.71 24.38
CA SER A 288 -3.57 -32.10 24.79
C SER A 288 -2.42 -32.70 25.63
N SER A 289 -1.42 -31.89 26.01
CA SER A 289 -0.21 -32.32 26.71
C SER A 289 0.09 -31.57 28.02
N LEU A 290 -0.84 -30.75 28.51
CA LEU A 290 -0.79 -30.06 29.80
C LEU A 290 -1.68 -30.75 30.83
#